data_AF-I3UDK6-F1
#
_entry.id   AF-I3UDK6-F1
#
_cell.length_a   1.000
_cell.length_b   1.000
_cell.length_c   1.000
_cell.angle_alpha   90.00
_cell.angle_beta   90.00
_cell.angle_gamma   90.00
#
_symmetry.space_group_name_H-M   'P 1'
#
loop_
_entity.id
_entity.type
_entity.pdbx_description
1 polymer ?
#
loop_
_entity_poly.entity_id
_entity_poly.type
_entity_poly.pdbx_seq_one_letter_code
_entity_poly.pdbx_strand_id
1 'polypeptide(L)'
;MAQHTNTRFDAELEDIRSRFLRMGGLVEAMIEDSMLILADGNLTVAERVFEREKEVNRLEMDIDHSIAQILALQQPTAVDLRLVISVSKMLTDMERSGDEAEKIAKMARRLYESPNRYEPIVDMTHFAVGVQKMLNRSLDAFARKDAILAADVVRSDKKIDKQWKSILREVSSYMIEDPRTTTACIDLIFIARAWSELAIMPRIWQNGSFIWCRVKTPATPASRTLNLWRVVKRSQQRPPPRWLTRAIDIFNPSVARVLKANCNWDYLSKRISSNQYRSVIPNQQCSISNIQYE
;
A
#
# COMPACT_ATOMS: atom_id res chain seq x y z
N MET A 1 -23.16 13.66 29.86
CA MET A 1 -22.70 12.30 29.51
C MET A 1 -22.07 12.19 28.10
N ALA A 2 -22.25 13.15 27.18
CA ALA A 2 -21.68 13.11 25.83
C ALA A 2 -20.15 13.30 25.72
N GLN A 3 -19.50 13.83 26.77
CA GLN A 3 -18.07 14.19 26.73
C GLN A 3 -17.15 12.96 26.84
N HIS A 4 -17.55 11.93 27.60
CA HIS A 4 -16.77 10.70 27.75
C HIS A 4 -16.78 9.83 26.48
N THR A 5 -17.87 9.84 25.71
CA THR A 5 -17.99 9.06 24.47
C THR A 5 -17.06 9.59 23.37
N ASN A 6 -16.92 10.92 23.29
CA ASN A 6 -16.05 11.57 22.30
C ASN A 6 -14.56 11.31 22.61
N THR A 7 -14.16 11.43 23.89
CA THR A 7 -12.79 11.13 24.33
C THR A 7 -12.39 9.67 24.12
N ARG A 8 -13.31 8.72 24.34
CA ARG A 8 -13.03 7.30 24.10
C ARG A 8 -12.85 6.99 22.61
N PHE A 9 -13.69 7.55 21.76
CA PHE A 9 -13.58 7.39 20.31
C PHE A 9 -12.29 7.99 19.75
N ASP A 10 -11.92 9.19 20.21
CA ASP A 10 -10.65 9.82 19.83
C ASP A 10 -9.44 8.97 20.26
N ALA A 11 -9.51 8.35 21.45
CA ALA A 11 -8.48 7.43 21.92
C ALA A 11 -8.39 6.15 21.07
N GLU A 12 -9.53 5.59 20.63
CA GLU A 12 -9.57 4.42 19.74
C GLU A 12 -8.98 4.74 18.34
N LEU A 13 -9.24 5.92 17.81
CA LEU A 13 -8.64 6.38 16.54
C LEU A 13 -7.13 6.59 16.66
N GLU A 14 -6.69 7.17 17.78
CA GLU A 14 -5.28 7.41 18.04
C GLU A 14 -4.51 6.11 18.28
N ASP A 15 -5.13 5.14 18.94
CA ASP A 15 -4.58 3.79 19.11
C ASP A 15 -4.38 3.08 17.76
N ILE A 16 -5.38 3.13 16.86
CA ILE A 16 -5.23 2.61 15.49
C ILE A 16 -4.06 3.27 14.77
N ARG A 17 -3.94 4.60 14.87
CA ARG A 17 -2.84 5.36 14.24
C ARG A 17 -1.48 4.94 14.80
N SER A 18 -1.39 4.78 16.12
CA SER A 18 -0.17 4.37 16.81
C SER A 18 0.27 2.95 16.43
N ARG A 19 -0.66 1.98 16.46
CA ARG A 19 -0.39 0.59 16.05
C ARG A 19 0.02 0.49 14.60
N PHE A 20 -0.59 1.29 13.74
CA PHE A 20 -0.24 1.36 12.34
C PHE A 20 1.17 1.92 12.09
N LEU A 21 1.56 2.99 12.79
CA LEU A 21 2.93 3.53 12.72
C LEU A 21 3.95 2.53 13.28
N ARG A 22 3.60 1.79 14.35
CA ARG A 22 4.42 0.69 14.86
C ARG A 22 4.63 -0.40 13.82
N MET A 23 3.57 -0.82 13.12
CA MET A 23 3.67 -1.78 12.01
C MET A 23 4.62 -1.27 10.92
N GLY A 24 4.55 0.02 10.59
CA GLY A 24 5.49 0.66 9.67
C GLY A 24 6.95 0.58 10.11
N GLY A 25 7.23 0.79 11.40
CA GLY A 25 8.58 0.65 11.96
C GLY A 25 9.10 -0.79 11.92
N LEU A 26 8.23 -1.80 12.10
CA LEU A 26 8.60 -3.21 11.94
C LEU A 26 9.00 -3.53 10.50
N VAL A 27 8.21 -3.07 9.53
CA VAL A 27 8.52 -3.27 8.10
C VAL A 27 9.80 -2.53 7.71
N GLU A 28 10.04 -1.32 8.22
CA GLU A 28 11.31 -0.61 8.01
C GLU A 28 12.51 -1.42 8.52
N ALA A 29 12.40 -2.00 9.72
CA ALA A 29 13.45 -2.85 10.28
C ALA A 29 13.61 -4.18 9.51
N MET A 30 12.54 -4.75 8.98
CA MET A 30 12.60 -5.94 8.10
C MET A 30 13.34 -5.62 6.80
N ILE A 31 13.08 -4.46 6.21
CA ILE A 31 13.77 -3.99 5.00
C ILE A 31 15.26 -3.83 5.29
N GLU A 32 15.64 -3.15 6.37
CA GLU A 32 17.05 -3.00 6.79
C GLU A 32 17.74 -4.34 7.01
N ASP A 33 17.12 -5.24 7.80
CA ASP A 33 17.66 -6.57 8.06
C ASP A 33 17.79 -7.39 6.76
N SER A 34 16.85 -7.25 5.81
CA SER A 34 16.94 -7.90 4.50
C SER A 34 18.12 -7.38 3.65
N MET A 35 18.50 -6.10 3.80
CA MET A 35 19.72 -5.55 3.16
C MET A 35 20.97 -6.18 3.76
N LEU A 36 21.04 -6.28 5.09
CA LEU A 36 22.19 -6.84 5.79
C LEU A 36 22.42 -8.31 5.42
N ILE A 37 21.35 -9.09 5.29
CA ILE A 37 21.45 -10.49 4.83
C ILE A 37 22.00 -10.53 3.40
N LEU A 38 21.53 -9.66 2.51
CA LEU A 38 22.00 -9.62 1.13
C LEU A 38 23.47 -9.20 1.02
N ALA A 39 23.90 -8.21 1.81
CA ALA A 39 25.24 -7.64 1.77
C ALA A 39 26.28 -8.55 2.44
N ASP A 40 25.98 -9.05 3.65
CA ASP A 40 26.97 -9.70 4.51
C ASP A 40 26.74 -11.20 4.71
N GLY A 41 25.61 -11.75 4.24
CA GLY A 41 25.27 -13.16 4.41
C GLY A 41 24.96 -13.57 5.85
N ASN A 42 24.62 -12.61 6.72
CA ASN A 42 24.34 -12.89 8.12
C ASN A 42 22.99 -13.59 8.31
N LEU A 43 23.00 -14.91 8.31
CA LEU A 43 21.79 -15.73 8.39
C LEU A 43 21.03 -15.60 9.72
N THR A 44 21.70 -15.19 10.81
CA THR A 44 21.04 -14.96 12.11
C THR A 44 20.04 -13.80 12.06
N VAL A 45 20.21 -12.88 11.10
CA VAL A 45 19.32 -11.76 10.88
C VAL A 45 18.03 -12.19 10.19
N ALA A 46 18.05 -13.28 9.41
CA ALA A 46 16.89 -13.79 8.70
C ALA A 46 15.75 -14.22 9.64
N GLU A 47 16.10 -14.85 10.77
CA GLU A 47 15.14 -15.27 11.79
C GLU A 47 14.38 -14.06 12.38
N ARG A 48 15.06 -12.93 12.57
CA ARG A 48 14.40 -11.69 13.02
C ARG A 48 13.39 -11.17 12.01
N VAL A 49 13.68 -11.27 10.72
CA VAL A 49 12.74 -10.88 9.66
C VAL A 49 11.49 -11.74 9.73
N PHE A 50 11.63 -13.06 9.89
CA PHE A 50 10.49 -13.98 9.97
C PHE A 50 9.64 -13.78 11.22
N GLU A 51 10.25 -13.47 12.37
CA GLU A 51 9.47 -13.17 13.58
C GLU A 51 8.73 -11.82 13.47
N ARG A 52 9.35 -10.81 12.84
CA ARG A 52 8.67 -9.53 12.59
C ARG A 52 7.53 -9.64 11.58
N GLU A 53 7.66 -10.49 10.56
CA GLU A 53 6.57 -10.76 9.60
C GLU A 53 5.31 -11.27 10.34
N LYS A 54 5.48 -12.21 11.27
CA LYS A 54 4.36 -12.71 12.10
C LYS A 54 3.73 -11.60 12.93
N GLU A 55 4.55 -10.70 13.48
CA GLU A 55 4.07 -9.54 14.23
C GLU A 55 3.30 -8.56 13.34
N VAL A 56 3.78 -8.31 12.12
CA VAL A 56 3.12 -7.48 11.10
C VAL A 56 1.74 -8.05 10.75
N ASN A 57 1.64 -9.36 10.50
CA ASN A 57 0.37 -10.04 10.24
C ASN A 57 -0.60 -9.95 11.42
N ARG A 58 -0.09 -10.09 12.65
CA ARG A 58 -0.92 -9.94 13.85
C ARG A 58 -1.45 -8.50 13.98
N LEU A 59 -0.61 -7.50 13.75
CA LEU A 59 -1.00 -6.10 13.78
C LEU A 59 -2.03 -5.77 12.70
N GLU A 60 -1.91 -6.37 11.50
CA GLU A 60 -2.91 -6.24 10.44
C GLU A 60 -4.29 -6.71 10.92
N MET A 61 -4.39 -7.92 11.44
CA MET A 61 -5.63 -8.44 12.00
C MET A 61 -6.18 -7.60 13.16
N ASP A 62 -5.32 -7.22 14.11
CA ASP A 62 -5.70 -6.44 15.30
C ASP A 62 -6.25 -5.05 14.91
N ILE A 63 -5.63 -4.39 13.93
CA ILE A 63 -6.05 -3.08 13.44
C ILE A 63 -7.34 -3.20 12.63
N ASP A 64 -7.43 -4.17 11.72
CA ASP A 64 -8.63 -4.37 10.89
C ASP A 64 -9.88 -4.69 11.75
N HIS A 65 -9.70 -5.51 12.78
CA HIS A 65 -10.76 -5.78 13.75
C HIS A 65 -11.21 -4.51 14.50
N SER A 66 -10.26 -3.66 14.91
CA SER A 66 -10.57 -2.41 15.61
C SER A 66 -11.31 -1.42 14.70
N ILE A 67 -10.92 -1.35 13.43
CA ILE A 67 -11.62 -0.58 12.40
C ILE A 67 -13.06 -1.07 12.24
N ALA A 68 -13.27 -2.39 12.15
CA ALA A 68 -14.60 -2.97 12.04
C ALA A 68 -15.47 -2.65 13.27
N GLN A 69 -14.91 -2.73 14.48
CA GLN A 69 -15.61 -2.39 15.72
C GLN A 69 -16.03 -0.91 15.76
N ILE A 70 -15.11 0.00 15.40
CA ILE A 70 -15.42 1.44 15.35
C ILE A 70 -16.58 1.70 14.38
N LEU A 71 -16.55 1.09 13.20
CA LEU A 71 -17.59 1.29 12.19
C LEU A 71 -18.93 0.68 12.61
N ALA A 72 -18.92 -0.46 13.30
CA ALA A 72 -20.13 -1.13 13.74
C ALA A 72 -20.80 -0.43 14.94
N LEU A 73 -20.00 0.09 15.88
CA LEU A 73 -20.50 0.61 17.16
C LEU A 73 -20.73 2.12 17.15
N GLN A 74 -20.08 2.86 16.25
CA GLN A 74 -20.11 4.32 16.23
C GLN A 74 -20.66 4.86 14.91
N GLN A 75 -21.09 6.12 14.93
CA GLN A 75 -21.39 6.90 13.72
C GLN A 75 -20.30 7.95 13.53
N PRO A 76 -19.12 7.57 12.99
CA PRO A 76 -18.01 8.50 12.82
C PRO A 76 -18.40 9.65 11.90
N THR A 77 -17.83 10.83 12.14
CA THR A 77 -18.03 11.96 11.24
C THR A 77 -17.39 11.68 9.89
N ALA A 78 -17.71 12.50 8.88
CA ALA A 78 -17.11 12.36 7.55
C ALA A 78 -15.58 12.54 7.53
N VAL A 79 -14.97 13.13 8.56
CA VAL A 79 -13.51 13.25 8.68
C VAL A 79 -12.93 11.97 9.28
N ASP A 80 -13.54 11.44 10.32
CA ASP A 80 -13.05 10.26 11.03
C ASP A 80 -13.22 8.98 10.21
N LEU A 81 -14.38 8.84 9.55
CA LEU A 81 -14.63 7.75 8.60
C LEU A 81 -13.57 7.72 7.50
N ARG A 82 -13.16 8.91 7.06
CA ARG A 82 -12.15 9.10 6.03
C ARG A 82 -10.76 8.66 6.49
N LEU A 83 -10.37 8.98 7.74
CA LEU A 83 -9.16 8.45 8.38
C LEU A 83 -9.21 6.92 8.47
N VAL A 84 -10.28 6.35 9.03
CA VAL A 84 -10.43 4.91 9.24
C VAL A 84 -10.33 4.11 7.94
N ILE A 85 -11.00 4.57 6.87
CA ILE A 85 -10.91 3.93 5.54
C ILE A 85 -9.51 4.06 4.96
N SER A 86 -8.83 5.20 5.18
CA SER A 86 -7.45 5.39 4.71
C SER A 86 -6.52 4.39 5.37
N VAL A 87 -6.60 4.26 6.69
CA VAL A 87 -5.79 3.30 7.44
C VAL A 87 -6.09 1.88 6.98
N SER A 88 -7.35 1.48 6.83
CA SER A 88 -7.71 0.13 6.34
C SER A 88 -7.08 -0.20 4.99
N LYS A 89 -7.06 0.75 4.03
CA LYS A 89 -6.43 0.53 2.73
C LYS A 89 -4.90 0.43 2.83
N MET A 90 -4.33 1.33 3.62
CA MET A 90 -2.88 1.40 3.80
C MET A 90 -2.34 0.23 4.61
N LEU A 91 -3.17 -0.38 5.46
CA LEU A 91 -2.86 -1.55 6.27
C LEU A 91 -2.52 -2.75 5.40
N THR A 92 -3.36 -3.06 4.40
CA THR A 92 -3.10 -4.13 3.43
C THR A 92 -1.83 -3.86 2.61
N ASP A 93 -1.54 -2.60 2.29
CA ASP A 93 -0.31 -2.24 1.60
C ASP A 93 0.93 -2.40 2.50
N MET A 94 0.80 -2.22 3.82
CA MET A 94 1.87 -2.42 4.79
C MET A 94 2.17 -3.91 5.00
N GLU A 95 1.14 -4.75 5.12
CA GLU A 95 1.30 -6.21 5.24
C GLU A 95 2.04 -6.77 4.02
N ARG A 96 1.60 -6.41 2.81
CA ARG A 96 2.29 -6.75 1.58
C ARG A 96 3.75 -6.27 1.55
N SER A 97 4.05 -5.16 2.22
CA SER A 97 5.42 -4.67 2.32
C SER A 97 6.27 -5.53 3.27
N GLY A 98 5.67 -6.05 4.34
CA GLY A 98 6.26 -7.10 5.16
C GLY A 98 6.57 -8.36 4.35
N ASP A 99 5.61 -8.83 3.55
CA ASP A 99 5.78 -10.01 2.69
C ASP A 99 6.93 -9.87 1.68
N GLU A 100 7.03 -8.73 0.99
CA GLU A 100 8.11 -8.51 0.04
C GLU A 100 9.47 -8.43 0.75
N ALA A 101 9.54 -7.86 1.96
CA ALA A 101 10.77 -7.86 2.77
C ALA A 101 11.16 -9.28 3.24
N GLU A 102 10.19 -10.09 3.68
CA GLU A 102 10.38 -11.49 4.05
C GLU A 102 10.88 -12.33 2.87
N LYS A 103 10.28 -12.10 1.69
CA LYS A 103 10.70 -12.72 0.43
C LYS A 103 12.13 -12.35 0.06
N ILE A 104 12.53 -11.08 0.20
CA ILE A 104 13.93 -10.65 -0.02
C ILE A 104 14.86 -11.41 0.92
N ALA A 105 14.53 -11.52 2.21
CA ALA A 105 15.34 -12.26 3.19
C ALA A 105 15.47 -13.75 2.83
N LYS A 106 14.38 -14.41 2.38
CA LYS A 106 14.41 -15.80 1.91
C LYS A 106 15.32 -15.99 0.69
N MET A 107 15.24 -15.07 -0.28
CA MET A 107 16.06 -15.12 -1.49
C MET A 107 17.54 -14.85 -1.18
N ALA A 108 17.81 -13.85 -0.34
CA ALA A 108 19.15 -13.54 0.12
C ALA A 108 19.78 -14.72 0.88
N ARG A 109 19.04 -15.36 1.79
CA ARG A 109 19.51 -16.58 2.47
C ARG A 109 19.85 -17.69 1.48
N ARG A 110 18.99 -17.95 0.49
CA ARG A 110 19.24 -18.97 -0.54
C ARG A 110 20.51 -18.71 -1.35
N LEU A 111 20.82 -17.44 -1.63
CA LEU A 111 22.06 -17.07 -2.34
C LEU A 111 23.31 -17.52 -1.57
N TYR A 112 23.33 -17.33 -0.24
CA TYR A 112 24.45 -17.71 0.62
C TYR A 112 24.48 -19.20 0.99
N GLU A 113 23.33 -19.89 0.99
CA GLU A 113 23.25 -21.34 1.19
C GLU A 113 23.61 -22.15 -0.07
N SER A 114 23.72 -21.48 -1.23
CA SER A 114 24.08 -22.12 -2.50
C SER A 114 25.49 -22.73 -2.44
N PRO A 115 25.74 -23.89 -3.08
CA PRO A 115 27.07 -24.53 -3.10
C PRO A 115 28.17 -23.64 -3.68
N ASN A 116 27.81 -22.72 -4.57
CA ASN A 116 28.72 -21.72 -5.10
C ASN A 116 28.69 -20.50 -4.18
N ARG A 117 29.87 -20.08 -3.70
CA ARG A 117 30.01 -18.87 -2.88
C ARG A 117 29.43 -17.68 -3.65
N TYR A 118 28.36 -17.10 -3.11
CA TYR A 118 27.82 -15.85 -3.62
C TYR A 118 28.83 -14.73 -3.36
N GLU A 119 29.24 -14.05 -4.41
CA GLU A 119 29.97 -12.79 -4.34
C GLU A 119 29.05 -11.70 -4.91
N PRO A 120 28.84 -10.57 -4.21
CA PRO A 120 27.96 -9.51 -4.70
C PRO A 120 28.48 -8.93 -6.03
N ILE A 121 27.86 -9.35 -7.13
CA ILE A 121 28.22 -8.93 -8.49
C ILE A 121 27.71 -7.51 -8.78
N VAL A 122 26.61 -7.11 -8.12
CA VAL A 122 25.95 -5.81 -8.28
C VAL A 122 25.66 -5.20 -6.91
N ASP A 123 26.09 -3.96 -6.69
CA ASP A 123 25.76 -3.22 -5.48
C ASP A 123 24.31 -2.72 -5.52
N MET A 124 23.44 -3.33 -4.71
CA MET A 124 22.03 -2.94 -4.56
C MET A 124 21.79 -2.01 -3.36
N THR A 125 22.84 -1.67 -2.59
CA THR A 125 22.71 -0.91 -1.33
C THR A 125 22.08 0.45 -1.56
N HIS A 126 22.51 1.17 -2.60
CA HIS A 126 21.95 2.49 -2.91
C HIS A 126 20.46 2.44 -3.25
N PHE A 127 20.04 1.41 -4.01
CA PHE A 127 18.66 1.21 -4.39
C PHE A 127 17.81 0.90 -3.15
N ALA A 128 18.31 0.00 -2.31
CA ALA A 128 17.69 -0.40 -1.08
C ALA A 128 17.47 0.76 -0.09
N VAL A 129 18.51 1.57 0.14
CA VAL A 129 18.44 2.80 0.94
C VAL A 129 17.43 3.80 0.36
N GLY A 130 17.31 3.88 -0.97
CA GLY A 130 16.32 4.70 -1.65
C GLY A 130 14.88 4.29 -1.30
N VAL A 131 14.60 2.98 -1.31
CA VAL A 131 13.28 2.43 -0.96
C VAL A 131 12.97 2.64 0.52
N GLN A 132 13.92 2.39 1.42
CA GLN A 132 13.76 2.63 2.86
C GLN A 132 13.42 4.10 3.15
N LYS A 133 14.13 5.04 2.52
CA LYS A 133 13.84 6.48 2.64
C LYS A 133 12.44 6.84 2.13
N MET A 134 11.95 6.17 1.08
CA MET A 134 10.58 6.40 0.60
C MET A 134 9.52 5.90 1.58
N LEU A 135 9.73 4.73 2.20
CA LEU A 135 8.84 4.22 3.25
C LEU A 135 8.82 5.16 4.45
N ASN A 136 9.99 5.54 4.97
CA ASN A 136 10.13 6.44 6.11
C ASN A 136 9.42 7.79 5.87
N ARG A 137 9.65 8.42 4.72
CA ARG A 137 8.97 9.68 4.35
C ARG A 137 7.46 9.52 4.19
N SER A 138 6.98 8.34 3.80
CA SER A 138 5.54 8.06 3.70
C SER A 138 4.89 7.95 5.08
N LEU A 139 5.58 7.29 6.00
CA LEU A 139 5.15 7.19 7.40
C LEU A 139 5.17 8.56 8.09
N ASP A 140 6.20 9.38 7.86
CA ASP A 140 6.29 10.74 8.40
C ASP A 140 5.18 11.66 7.83
N ALA A 141 4.92 11.58 6.51
CA ALA A 141 3.81 12.29 5.89
C ALA A 141 2.46 11.89 6.50
N PHE A 142 2.25 10.59 6.74
CA PHE A 142 1.04 10.10 7.39
C PHE A 142 0.92 10.56 8.84
N ALA A 143 2.00 10.46 9.62
CA ALA A 143 2.04 10.85 11.03
C ALA A 143 1.74 12.34 11.22
N ARG A 144 2.29 13.19 10.34
CA ARG A 144 2.10 14.66 10.38
C ARG A 144 0.88 15.16 9.60
N LYS A 145 0.20 14.27 8.87
CA LYS A 145 -0.87 14.62 7.91
C LYS A 145 -0.40 15.65 6.87
N ASP A 146 0.85 15.52 6.44
CA ASP A 146 1.51 16.45 5.50
C ASP A 146 1.29 16.01 4.05
N ALA A 147 0.36 16.69 3.37
CA ALA A 147 0.04 16.44 1.97
C ALA A 147 1.15 16.86 0.98
N ILE A 148 2.04 17.78 1.36
CA ILE A 148 3.14 18.25 0.52
C ILE A 148 4.26 17.22 0.55
N LEU A 149 4.66 16.79 1.76
CA LEU A 149 5.64 15.73 1.93
C LEU A 149 5.18 14.45 1.25
N ALA A 150 3.88 14.14 1.36
CA ALA A 150 3.27 13.09 0.59
C ALA A 150 3.60 13.27 -0.92
N ALA A 151 3.11 14.34 -1.56
CA ALA A 151 3.29 14.54 -3.00
C ALA A 151 4.76 14.44 -3.47
N ASP A 152 5.73 14.82 -2.63
CA ASP A 152 7.16 14.65 -2.91
C ASP A 152 7.61 13.19 -3.01
N VAL A 153 7.09 12.31 -2.15
CA VAL A 153 7.40 10.88 -2.19
C VAL A 153 6.87 10.26 -3.48
N VAL A 154 5.65 10.61 -3.92
CA VAL A 154 5.11 10.17 -5.22
C VAL A 154 5.98 10.63 -6.40
N ARG A 155 6.57 11.82 -6.30
CA ARG A 155 7.52 12.30 -7.33
C ARG A 155 8.85 11.54 -7.29
N SER A 156 9.26 11.07 -6.12
CA SER A 156 10.53 10.37 -5.91
C SER A 156 10.51 8.93 -6.45
N ASP A 157 9.33 8.30 -6.55
CA ASP A 157 9.08 6.98 -7.16
C ASP A 157 9.74 6.81 -8.54
N LYS A 158 9.69 7.84 -9.39
CA LYS A 158 10.33 7.81 -10.72
C LYS A 158 11.85 7.56 -10.66
N LYS A 159 12.51 7.95 -9.57
CA LYS A 159 13.94 7.72 -9.37
C LYS A 159 14.22 6.25 -9.06
N ILE A 160 13.37 5.61 -8.25
CA ILE A 160 13.46 4.18 -7.94
C ILE A 160 13.21 3.34 -9.20
N ASP A 161 12.18 3.68 -9.99
CA ASP A 161 11.91 3.03 -11.28
C ASP A 161 13.12 3.09 -12.24
N LYS A 162 13.85 4.22 -12.24
CA LYS A 162 15.05 4.38 -13.05
C LYS A 162 16.20 3.52 -12.53
N GLN A 163 16.38 3.44 -11.21
CA GLN A 163 17.41 2.60 -10.58
C GLN A 163 17.15 1.11 -10.83
N TRP A 164 15.91 0.65 -10.66
CA TRP A 164 15.49 -0.71 -10.99
C TRP A 164 15.85 -1.09 -12.44
N LYS A 165 15.52 -0.24 -13.41
CA LYS A 165 15.90 -0.46 -14.83
C LYS A 165 17.40 -0.43 -15.07
N SER A 166 18.18 0.23 -14.22
CA SER A 166 19.64 0.23 -14.30
C SER A 166 20.19 -1.11 -13.81
N ILE A 167 19.78 -1.55 -12.62
CA ILE A 167 20.15 -2.83 -12.02
C ILE A 167 19.80 -3.98 -12.96
N LEU A 168 18.60 -3.98 -13.54
CA LEU A 168 18.18 -5.02 -14.47
C LEU A 168 19.12 -5.15 -15.68
N ARG A 169 19.58 -4.01 -16.25
CA ARG A 169 20.52 -4.02 -17.39
C ARG A 169 21.90 -4.51 -16.97
N GLU A 170 22.36 -4.09 -15.81
CA GLU A 170 23.65 -4.51 -15.25
C GLU A 170 23.68 -6.01 -14.97
N VAL A 171 22.69 -6.54 -14.24
CA VAL A 171 22.56 -7.99 -13.97
C VAL A 171 22.43 -8.78 -15.28
N SER A 172 21.70 -8.27 -16.26
CA SER A 172 21.59 -8.93 -17.59
C SER A 172 22.94 -9.00 -18.32
N SER A 173 23.81 -7.99 -18.17
CA SER A 173 25.15 -8.00 -18.76
C SER A 173 26.00 -9.11 -18.15
N TYR A 174 25.95 -9.28 -16.82
CA TYR A 174 26.67 -10.34 -16.12
C TYR A 174 26.20 -11.75 -16.52
N MET A 175 24.88 -11.92 -16.75
CA MET A 175 24.34 -13.18 -17.27
C MET A 175 24.91 -13.57 -18.64
N ILE A 176 25.21 -12.57 -19.48
CA ILE A 176 25.79 -12.78 -20.82
C ILE A 176 27.29 -13.11 -20.71
N GLU A 177 28.00 -12.45 -19.78
CA GLU A 177 29.43 -12.62 -19.58
C GLU A 177 29.79 -13.99 -18.98
N ASP A 178 29.07 -14.44 -17.95
CA ASP A 178 29.22 -15.79 -17.40
C ASP A 178 27.86 -16.48 -17.19
N PRO A 179 27.47 -17.41 -18.10
CA PRO A 179 26.24 -18.17 -17.99
C PRO A 179 26.11 -19.01 -16.71
N ARG A 180 27.21 -19.32 -16.02
CA ARG A 180 27.17 -20.06 -14.74
C ARG A 180 26.53 -19.25 -13.61
N THR A 181 26.52 -17.92 -13.73
CA THR A 181 25.93 -16.99 -12.76
C THR A 181 24.42 -16.78 -12.96
N THR A 182 23.83 -17.37 -14.00
CA THR A 182 22.42 -17.17 -14.40
C THR A 182 21.45 -17.31 -13.23
N THR A 183 21.58 -18.37 -12.42
CA THR A 183 20.67 -18.62 -11.28
C THR A 183 20.76 -17.51 -10.23
N ALA A 184 21.97 -17.09 -9.86
CA ALA A 184 22.18 -16.00 -8.90
C ALA A 184 21.65 -14.67 -9.45
N CYS A 185 21.88 -14.40 -10.74
CA CYS A 185 21.36 -13.21 -11.41
C CYS A 185 19.82 -13.17 -11.43
N ILE A 186 19.16 -14.31 -11.65
CA ILE A 186 17.70 -14.41 -11.60
C ILE A 186 17.19 -14.08 -10.18
N ASP A 187 17.82 -14.62 -9.14
CA ASP A 187 17.49 -14.32 -7.75
C ASP A 187 17.69 -12.81 -7.44
N LEU A 188 18.77 -12.21 -7.92
CA LEU A 188 19.02 -10.76 -7.81
C LEU A 188 17.96 -9.91 -8.53
N ILE A 189 17.49 -10.33 -9.72
CA ILE A 189 16.40 -9.67 -10.43
C ILE A 189 15.12 -9.75 -9.59
N PHE A 190 14.80 -10.90 -9.00
CA PHE A 190 13.61 -11.03 -8.15
C PHE A 190 13.70 -10.21 -6.86
N ILE A 191 14.88 -10.15 -6.25
CA ILE A 191 15.15 -9.26 -5.11
C ILE A 191 14.89 -7.83 -5.51
N ALA A 192 15.58 -7.31 -6.54
CA ALA A 192 15.44 -5.92 -6.93
C ALA A 192 14.02 -5.60 -7.47
N ARG A 193 13.28 -6.59 -7.98
CA ARG A 193 11.85 -6.45 -8.27
C ARG A 193 11.04 -6.24 -6.99
N ALA A 194 11.23 -7.06 -5.96
CA ALA A 194 10.55 -6.92 -4.67
C ALA A 194 10.79 -5.53 -4.04
N TRP A 195 12.03 -5.06 -4.04
CA TRP A 195 12.40 -3.69 -3.66
C TRP A 195 11.61 -2.61 -4.44
N SER A 196 11.44 -2.79 -5.76
CA SER A 196 10.63 -1.87 -6.56
C SER A 196 9.14 -1.88 -6.17
N GLU A 197 8.60 -3.03 -5.76
CA GLU A 197 7.19 -3.13 -5.35
C GLU A 197 6.94 -2.41 -4.02
N LEU A 198 7.89 -2.47 -3.08
CA LEU A 198 7.89 -1.70 -1.84
C LEU A 198 7.80 -0.18 -2.11
N ALA A 199 8.51 0.31 -3.12
CA ALA A 199 8.51 1.73 -3.46
C ALA A 199 7.21 2.23 -4.12
N ILE A 200 6.45 1.34 -4.77
CA ILE A 200 5.16 1.70 -5.39
C ILE A 200 4.08 1.94 -4.33
N MET A 201 4.13 1.27 -3.16
CA MET A 201 3.09 1.37 -2.13
C MET A 201 2.88 2.80 -1.56
N PRO A 202 3.93 3.61 -1.29
CA PRO A 202 3.81 5.04 -1.01
C PRO A 202 2.87 5.83 -1.94
N ARG A 203 2.77 5.45 -3.22
CA ARG A 203 1.86 6.09 -4.18
C ARG A 203 0.40 5.80 -3.87
N ILE A 204 0.10 4.58 -3.43
CA ILE A 204 -1.26 4.14 -3.10
C ILE A 204 -1.72 4.79 -1.80
N TRP A 205 -0.82 4.85 -0.81
CA TRP A 205 -1.03 5.52 0.47
C TRP A 205 -1.47 6.98 0.32
N GLN A 206 -0.98 7.66 -0.71
CA GLN A 206 -1.26 9.09 -0.90
C GLN A 206 -2.45 9.40 -1.79
N ASN A 207 -2.88 8.45 -2.61
CA ASN A 207 -4.23 8.49 -3.15
C ASN A 207 -5.25 8.34 -2.01
N GLY A 208 -4.87 7.66 -0.93
CA GLY A 208 -5.52 7.80 0.37
C GLY A 208 -5.43 9.23 0.89
N SER A 209 -4.27 9.89 0.86
CA SER A 209 -4.11 11.28 1.34
C SER A 209 -4.94 12.37 0.60
N PHE A 210 -5.50 12.09 -0.58
CA PHE A 210 -6.57 12.90 -1.19
C PHE A 210 -7.78 13.09 -0.27
N ILE A 211 -7.93 12.20 0.72
CA ILE A 211 -8.95 12.23 1.77
C ILE A 211 -8.71 13.38 2.77
N TRP A 212 -7.45 13.69 3.10
CA TRP A 212 -7.06 14.81 3.99
C TRP A 212 -7.08 16.16 3.27
N CYS A 213 -6.76 16.14 1.98
CA CYS A 213 -6.77 17.33 1.16
C CYS A 213 -8.21 17.69 0.78
N ARG A 214 -8.92 18.40 1.67
CA ARG A 214 -9.88 19.40 1.18
C ARG A 214 -9.05 20.46 0.50
N VAL A 215 -8.67 20.22 -0.76
CA VAL A 215 -8.11 21.28 -1.59
C VAL A 215 -9.24 22.32 -1.65
N LYS A 216 -9.14 23.37 -0.82
CA LYS A 216 -9.68 24.67 -1.19
C LYS A 216 -8.91 25.03 -2.44
N THR A 217 -9.35 24.56 -3.60
CA THR A 217 -8.86 25.07 -4.87
C THR A 217 -9.28 26.53 -4.88
N PRO A 218 -8.36 27.50 -4.88
CA PRO A 218 -8.72 28.81 -5.40
C PRO A 218 -9.15 28.53 -6.84
N ALA A 219 -10.35 28.99 -7.21
CA ALA A 219 -10.87 28.85 -8.56
C ALA A 219 -9.80 29.26 -9.58
N THR A 220 -9.15 28.29 -10.22
CA THR A 220 -8.20 28.51 -11.31
C THR A 220 -8.38 27.42 -12.35
N PRO A 221 -8.20 27.75 -13.64
CA PRO A 221 -8.94 27.07 -14.71
C PRO A 221 -8.38 25.67 -15.00
N ALA A 222 -9.33 24.75 -15.16
CA ALA A 222 -9.39 23.39 -15.70
C ALA A 222 -8.18 22.63 -16.31
N SER A 223 -7.00 23.22 -16.55
CA SER A 223 -5.95 22.57 -17.36
C SER A 223 -4.93 21.74 -16.55
N ARG A 224 -4.81 21.94 -15.23
CA ARG A 224 -3.84 21.18 -14.38
C ARG A 224 -4.45 19.99 -13.62
N THR A 225 -5.77 19.87 -13.55
CA THR A 225 -6.48 18.81 -12.82
C THR A 225 -6.57 17.49 -13.59
N LEU A 226 -6.60 17.52 -14.93
CA LEU A 226 -6.77 16.31 -15.76
C LEU A 226 -5.63 15.29 -15.64
N ASN A 227 -4.41 15.72 -15.32
CA ASN A 227 -3.26 14.82 -15.27
C ASN A 227 -3.13 14.04 -13.96
N LEU A 228 -3.66 14.55 -12.84
CA LEU A 228 -3.73 13.81 -11.58
C LEU A 228 -4.82 12.73 -11.62
N TRP A 229 -5.97 13.05 -12.21
CA TRP A 229 -7.10 12.11 -12.33
C TRP A 229 -6.77 10.87 -13.19
N ARG A 230 -6.00 11.01 -14.28
CA ARG A 230 -5.55 9.86 -15.09
C ARG A 230 -4.59 8.93 -14.34
N VAL A 231 -3.73 9.48 -13.49
CA VAL A 231 -2.77 8.70 -12.69
C VAL A 231 -3.48 7.92 -11.58
N VAL A 232 -4.51 8.49 -10.96
CA VAL A 232 -5.32 7.86 -9.91
C VAL A 232 -6.18 6.72 -10.45
N LYS A 233 -6.81 6.89 -11.63
CA LYS A 233 -7.73 5.89 -12.21
C LYS A 233 -7.07 4.54 -12.51
N ARG A 234 -5.76 4.53 -12.85
CA ARG A 234 -4.99 3.29 -13.08
C ARG A 234 -4.67 2.50 -11.81
N SER A 235 -4.75 3.11 -10.62
CA SER A 235 -4.44 2.47 -9.33
C SER A 235 -5.65 1.83 -8.63
N GLN A 236 -6.88 2.07 -9.12
CA GLN A 236 -8.15 1.65 -8.51
C GLN A 236 -8.66 0.27 -8.98
N GLN A 237 -7.78 -0.70 -9.24
CA GLN A 237 -8.17 -2.07 -9.65
C GLN A 237 -8.08 -3.10 -8.50
N ARG A 238 -8.16 -2.70 -7.23
CA ARG A 238 -8.08 -3.64 -6.09
C ARG A 238 -9.45 -3.90 -5.46
N PRO A 239 -9.78 -5.17 -5.17
CA PRO A 239 -11.02 -5.51 -4.49
C PRO A 239 -11.06 -4.87 -3.09
N PRO A 240 -12.22 -4.38 -2.63
CA PRO A 240 -12.37 -3.87 -1.27
C PRO A 240 -12.06 -4.95 -0.21
N PRO A 241 -11.64 -4.56 1.01
CA PRO A 241 -11.42 -5.49 2.11
C PRO A 241 -12.63 -6.39 2.35
N ARG A 242 -12.39 -7.65 2.77
CA ARG A 242 -13.44 -8.68 2.87
C ARG A 242 -14.59 -8.29 3.81
N TRP A 243 -14.29 -7.58 4.90
CA TRP A 243 -15.32 -7.08 5.82
C TRP A 243 -16.16 -5.97 5.17
N LEU A 244 -15.54 -5.10 4.36
CA LEU A 244 -16.21 -3.98 3.72
C LEU A 244 -17.29 -4.50 2.76
N THR A 245 -16.99 -5.55 1.99
CA THR A 245 -17.97 -6.25 1.14
C THR A 245 -19.18 -6.81 1.87
N ARG A 246 -19.08 -7.13 3.17
CA ARG A 246 -20.19 -7.68 3.95
C ARG A 246 -20.98 -6.60 4.69
N ALA A 247 -20.37 -5.44 4.93
CA ALA A 247 -20.90 -4.44 5.85
C ALA A 247 -21.70 -3.32 5.16
N ILE A 248 -21.58 -3.13 3.83
CA ILE A 248 -22.24 -2.01 3.13
C ILE A 248 -23.77 -2.03 3.24
N ASP A 249 -24.40 -3.20 3.29
CA ASP A 249 -25.87 -3.30 3.40
C ASP A 249 -26.40 -2.98 4.82
N ILE A 250 -25.49 -2.83 5.79
CA ILE A 250 -25.81 -2.56 7.20
C ILE A 250 -25.68 -1.05 7.53
N PHE A 251 -24.99 -0.26 6.70
CA PHE A 251 -24.65 1.12 7.01
C PHE A 251 -25.71 2.16 6.56
N ASN A 252 -25.85 3.24 7.35
CA ASN A 252 -26.68 4.40 7.02
C ASN A 252 -26.29 5.03 5.66
N PRO A 253 -27.26 5.57 4.88
CA PRO A 253 -27.03 6.20 3.56
C PRO A 253 -25.84 7.16 3.45
N SER A 254 -25.54 7.93 4.51
CA SER A 254 -24.42 8.88 4.52
C SER A 254 -23.05 8.19 4.54
N VAL A 255 -22.91 7.14 5.37
CA VAL A 255 -21.70 6.30 5.44
C VAL A 255 -21.56 5.48 4.15
N ALA A 256 -22.67 4.89 3.68
CA ALA A 256 -22.70 4.15 2.43
C ALA A 256 -22.31 5.02 1.22
N ARG A 257 -22.68 6.31 1.20
CA ARG A 257 -22.30 7.25 0.12
C ARG A 257 -20.81 7.55 0.13
N VAL A 258 -20.19 7.73 1.30
CA VAL A 258 -18.73 7.94 1.42
C VAL A 258 -17.96 6.68 1.04
N LEU A 259 -18.42 5.50 1.48
CA LEU A 259 -17.89 4.21 1.04
C LEU A 259 -18.06 4.01 -0.48
N LYS A 260 -19.17 4.47 -1.05
CA LYS A 260 -19.44 4.45 -2.50
C LYS A 260 -18.56 5.38 -3.33
N ALA A 261 -18.24 6.55 -2.81
CA ALA A 261 -17.34 7.47 -3.49
C ALA A 261 -15.86 7.03 -3.41
N ASN A 262 -15.47 6.32 -2.35
CA ASN A 262 -14.07 5.98 -2.07
C ASN A 262 -13.66 4.57 -2.52
N CYS A 263 -14.60 3.69 -2.86
CA CYS A 263 -14.34 2.36 -3.40
C CYS A 263 -14.81 2.28 -4.85
N ASN A 264 -14.03 1.68 -5.74
CA ASN A 264 -14.41 1.52 -7.14
C ASN A 264 -15.49 0.42 -7.27
N TRP A 265 -16.76 0.81 -7.20
CA TRP A 265 -17.91 -0.09 -7.13
C TRP A 265 -18.21 -0.89 -8.40
N ASP A 266 -17.60 -0.54 -9.53
CA ASP A 266 -17.72 -1.30 -10.79
C ASP A 266 -17.18 -2.74 -10.67
N TYR A 267 -16.34 -3.03 -9.68
CA TYR A 267 -15.83 -4.38 -9.41
C TYR A 267 -16.85 -5.25 -8.65
N LEU A 268 -17.71 -4.64 -7.82
CA LEU A 268 -18.74 -5.34 -7.06
C LEU A 268 -20.05 -5.46 -7.83
N SER A 269 -20.42 -4.47 -8.64
CA SER A 269 -21.63 -4.54 -9.48
C SER A 269 -21.61 -5.74 -10.43
N LYS A 270 -20.43 -6.07 -11.00
CA LYS A 270 -20.22 -7.24 -11.85
C LYS A 270 -20.26 -8.58 -11.11
N ARG A 271 -19.95 -8.60 -9.81
CA ARG A 271 -19.95 -9.84 -9.01
C ARG A 271 -21.33 -10.11 -8.39
N ILE A 272 -22.02 -9.06 -7.96
CA ILE A 272 -23.42 -9.11 -7.50
C ILE A 272 -24.35 -9.45 -8.66
N SER A 273 -24.08 -8.98 -9.89
CA SER A 273 -24.85 -9.40 -11.08
C SER A 273 -24.62 -10.86 -11.48
N SER A 274 -23.58 -11.53 -10.97
CA SER A 274 -23.24 -12.91 -11.31
C SER A 274 -23.75 -13.96 -10.31
N ASN A 275 -24.18 -13.55 -9.12
CA ASN A 275 -24.73 -14.46 -8.11
C ASN A 275 -25.91 -13.79 -7.39
N GLN A 276 -27.12 -14.30 -7.70
CA GLN A 276 -28.39 -14.07 -6.99
C GLN A 276 -28.94 -12.63 -7.01
N TYR A 277 -29.81 -12.34 -7.98
CA TYR A 277 -31.23 -12.00 -7.79
C TYR A 277 -31.87 -11.78 -9.17
N ARG A 278 -32.29 -12.88 -9.79
CA ARG A 278 -33.18 -12.90 -10.95
C ARG A 278 -34.60 -12.96 -10.42
N SER A 279 -35.19 -11.82 -10.07
CA SER A 279 -36.63 -11.54 -10.08
C SER A 279 -36.96 -10.31 -9.21
N VAL A 280 -37.90 -9.51 -9.74
CA VAL A 280 -38.65 -8.43 -9.08
C VAL A 280 -37.93 -7.06 -8.99
N ILE A 281 -38.13 -6.22 -10.02
CA ILE A 281 -38.85 -4.92 -10.00
C ILE A 281 -38.86 -4.34 -11.45
N PRO A 282 -39.96 -3.73 -11.93
CA PRO A 282 -40.18 -3.40 -13.34
C PRO A 282 -39.63 -2.03 -13.77
N ASN A 283 -39.34 -1.91 -15.07
CA ASN A 283 -39.27 -0.71 -15.90
C ASN A 283 -39.12 0.65 -15.19
N GLN A 284 -37.90 1.19 -15.19
CA GLN A 284 -37.69 2.58 -15.59
C GLN A 284 -36.44 2.70 -16.46
N GLN A 285 -36.68 3.01 -17.74
CA GLN A 285 -35.70 3.48 -18.69
C GLN A 285 -35.15 4.83 -18.19
N CYS A 286 -33.82 4.96 -18.11
CA CYS A 286 -33.19 6.26 -18.32
C CYS A 286 -32.00 6.06 -19.26
N SER A 287 -32.20 6.62 -20.45
CA SER A 287 -31.37 6.60 -21.63
C SER A 287 -29.98 7.17 -21.40
N ILE A 288 -28.98 6.39 -21.82
CA ILE A 288 -27.63 6.84 -22.11
C ILE A 288 -27.68 7.54 -23.48
N SER A 289 -27.58 8.86 -23.52
CA SER A 289 -27.22 9.57 -24.75
C SER A 289 -26.60 10.93 -24.42
N ASN A 290 -25.55 11.25 -25.18
CA ASN A 290 -24.87 12.54 -25.33
C ASN A 290 -23.75 12.87 -24.34
N ILE A 291 -22.55 12.36 -24.67
CA ILE A 291 -21.31 13.10 -24.48
C ILE A 291 -20.67 13.22 -25.87
N GLN A 292 -20.82 14.39 -26.49
CA GLN A 292 -19.97 14.81 -27.62
C GLN A 292 -18.68 15.41 -27.07
N TYR A 293 -17.56 15.07 -27.71
CA TYR A 293 -16.26 15.66 -27.48
C TYR A 293 -16.12 16.93 -28.34
N GLU A 294 -15.90 18.07 -27.70
CA GLU A 294 -15.10 19.19 -28.23
C GLU A 294 -14.09 19.62 -27.16
#